data_AF-A0A367LWC5-F1
#
_entry.id   AF-A0A367LWC5-F1
#
_cell.length_a   1.000
_cell.length_b   1.000
_cell.length_c   1.000
_cell.angle_alpha   90.00
_cell.angle_beta   90.00
_cell.angle_gamma   90.00
#
_symmetry.space_group_name_H-M   'P 1'
#
loop_
_entity.id
_entity.type
_entity.pdbx_description
1 polymer ?
#
loop_
_entity_poly.entity_id
_entity_poly.type
_entity_poly.pdbx_seq_one_letter_code
_entity_poly.pdbx_strand_id
1 'polypeptide(L)'
;ECRLVRLELPALPAAKLAAAVNCAAEALGLGDPAQLRLAHGPRGADGRLTLGWLEASALASLEQAVQRLRLDVREVQAAPFLLPLRDDAWVAGEWDGHLLLRRSLSDAVVHPLP
;
A
#
# COMPACT_ATOMS: atom_id res chain seq x y z
N GLU A 1 -4.26 3.61 -10.31
CA GLU A 1 -4.28 2.27 -9.68
C GLU A 1 -3.19 2.20 -8.62
N CYS A 2 -3.46 1.58 -7.47
CA CYS A 2 -2.46 1.36 -6.42
C CYS A 2 -1.97 -0.08 -6.48
N ARG A 3 -0.66 -0.27 -6.37
CA ARG A 3 -0.02 -1.60 -6.34
C ARG A 3 0.51 -1.87 -4.95
N LEU A 4 0.43 -3.14 -4.52
CA LEU A 4 0.93 -3.61 -3.23
C LEU A 4 1.94 -4.73 -3.44
N VAL A 5 2.98 -4.74 -2.61
CA VAL A 5 3.95 -5.84 -2.51
C VAL A 5 4.33 -6.07 -1.06
N ARG A 6 4.62 -7.33 -0.73
CA ARG A 6 5.20 -7.67 0.57
C ARG A 6 6.71 -7.62 0.47
N LEU A 7 7.34 -6.90 1.39
CA LEU A 7 8.78 -6.77 1.49
C LEU A 7 9.32 -7.47 2.73
N GLU A 8 10.47 -8.12 2.54
CA GLU A 8 11.34 -8.55 3.63
C GLU A 8 12.43 -7.50 3.80
N LEU A 9 12.48 -6.88 4.97
CA LEU A 9 13.57 -5.98 5.35
C LEU A 9 14.38 -6.62 6.46
N PRO A 10 15.69 -6.34 6.59
CA PRO A 10 16.48 -6.77 7.74
C PRO A 10 15.93 -6.17 9.04
N ALA A 11 16.27 -6.77 10.17
CA ALA A 11 15.94 -6.20 11.48
C ALA A 11 16.69 -4.89 11.68
N LEU A 12 15.99 -3.77 11.45
CA LEU A 12 16.54 -2.42 11.52
C LEU A 12 15.86 -1.63 12.65
N PRO A 13 16.57 -0.70 13.30
CA PRO A 13 15.94 0.29 14.16
C PRO A 13 14.87 1.06 13.39
N ALA A 14 13.78 1.45 14.06
CA ALA A 14 12.65 2.16 13.44
C ALA A 14 13.09 3.41 12.65
N ALA A 15 14.10 4.14 13.16
CA ALA A 15 14.68 5.31 12.51
C ALA A 15 15.28 5.05 11.11
N LYS A 16 15.61 3.79 10.78
CA LYS A 16 16.18 3.39 9.48
C LYS A 16 15.16 2.76 8.53
N LEU A 17 13.91 2.59 8.97
CA LEU A 17 12.90 1.87 8.20
C LEU A 17 12.58 2.57 6.88
N ALA A 18 12.37 3.88 6.89
CA ALA A 18 12.05 4.66 5.69
C ALA A 18 13.16 4.55 4.63
N ALA A 19 14.43 4.65 5.04
CA ALA A 19 15.56 4.49 4.14
C ALA A 19 15.62 3.08 3.53
N ALA A 20 15.39 2.05 4.34
CA ALA A 20 15.36 0.67 3.86
C ALA A 20 14.20 0.38 2.90
N VAL A 21 13.03 0.97 3.17
CA VAL A 21 11.88 0.89 2.25
C VAL A 21 12.21 1.54 0.91
N ASN A 22 12.83 2.72 0.91
CA ASN A 22 13.23 3.38 -0.33
C ASN A 22 14.26 2.55 -1.12
N CYS A 23 15.29 2.02 -0.46
CA CYS A 23 16.26 1.13 -1.12
C CYS A 23 15.59 -0.13 -1.70
N ALA A 24 14.65 -0.73 -0.98
CA ALA A 24 13.91 -1.88 -1.48
C ALA A 24 13.01 -1.53 -2.66
N ALA A 25 12.36 -0.35 -2.63
CA ALA A 25 11.54 0.14 -3.73
C ALA A 25 12.37 0.42 -4.99
N GLU A 26 13.57 0.99 -4.86
CA GLU A 26 14.51 1.17 -5.96
C GLU A 26 14.91 -0.17 -6.59
N ALA A 27 15.20 -1.18 -5.75
CA ALA A 27 15.56 -2.52 -6.22
C ALA A 27 14.42 -3.24 -6.97
N LEU A 28 13.16 -2.89 -6.68
CA LEU A 28 11.99 -3.42 -7.41
C LEU A 28 11.82 -2.82 -8.81
N GLY A 29 12.60 -1.79 -9.17
CA GLY A 29 12.52 -1.17 -10.50
C GLY A 29 11.16 -0.55 -10.79
N LEU A 30 10.52 0.07 -9.79
CA LEU A 30 9.13 0.53 -9.88
C LEU A 30 8.90 1.65 -10.91
N GLY A 31 9.97 2.25 -11.45
CA GLY A 31 9.94 3.38 -12.38
C GLY A 31 10.75 4.55 -11.85
N ASP A 32 10.44 5.74 -12.34
CA ASP A 32 11.04 7.00 -11.85
C ASP A 32 10.54 7.30 -10.43
N PRO A 33 11.41 7.34 -9.40
CA PRO A 33 11.01 7.64 -8.03
C PRO A 33 10.33 9.01 -7.88
N ALA A 34 10.64 9.99 -8.73
CA ALA A 34 10.00 11.30 -8.69
C ALA A 34 8.51 11.24 -9.07
N GLN A 35 8.14 10.26 -9.90
CA GLN A 35 6.77 10.05 -10.40
C GLN A 35 5.95 9.13 -9.52
N LEU A 36 6.54 8.55 -8.47
CA LEU A 36 5.85 7.62 -7.58
C LEU A 36 5.61 8.22 -6.20
N ARG A 37 4.58 7.71 -5.54
CA ARG A 37 4.32 7.93 -4.11
C ARG A 37 4.30 6.59 -3.43
N LEU A 38 5.21 6.40 -2.48
CA LEU A 38 5.37 5.19 -1.70
C LEU A 38 4.69 5.37 -0.34
N ALA A 39 4.03 4.33 0.13
CA ALA A 39 3.50 4.25 1.48
C ALA A 39 3.73 2.84 2.03
N HIS A 40 4.05 2.71 3.32
CA HIS A 40 4.26 1.40 3.92
C HIS A 40 3.48 1.24 5.22
N GLY A 41 3.00 0.03 5.46
CA GLY A 41 2.42 -0.35 6.75
C GLY A 41 3.50 -0.58 7.82
N PRO A 42 3.08 -0.89 9.06
CA PRO A 42 4.01 -1.35 10.09
C PRO A 42 4.60 -2.71 9.72
N ARG A 43 5.75 -3.02 10.30
CA ARG A 43 6.34 -4.35 10.21
C ARG A 43 5.49 -5.34 10.99
N GLY A 44 5.03 -6.41 10.32
CA GLY A 44 4.31 -7.51 10.93
C GLY A 44 5.18 -8.36 11.84
N ALA A 45 4.55 -9.26 12.60
CA ALA A 45 5.24 -10.21 13.47
C ALA A 45 6.15 -11.19 12.69
N ASP A 46 5.88 -11.41 11.41
CA ASP A 46 6.72 -12.19 10.49
C ASP A 46 7.96 -11.42 10.00
N GLY A 47 8.17 -10.19 10.47
CA GLY A 47 9.27 -9.33 10.05
C GLY A 47 9.09 -8.74 8.65
N ARG A 48 7.93 -8.94 8.02
CA ARG A 48 7.62 -8.40 6.69
C ARG A 48 6.78 -7.14 6.83
N LEU A 49 6.73 -6.33 5.78
CA LEU A 49 5.81 -5.20 5.69
C LEU A 49 5.16 -5.14 4.32
N THR A 50 4.03 -4.46 4.24
CA THR A 50 3.39 -4.16 2.96
C THR A 50 3.83 -2.79 2.49
N LEU A 51 4.44 -2.74 1.30
CA LEU A 51 4.72 -1.52 0.56
C LEU A 51 3.63 -1.34 -0.50
N GLY A 52 3.03 -0.15 -0.53
CA GLY A 52 2.13 0.29 -1.59
C GLY A 52 2.72 1.45 -2.37
N TRP A 53 2.39 1.52 -3.66
CA TRP A 53 2.74 2.67 -4.48
C TRP A 53 1.65 3.03 -5.49
N LEU A 54 1.67 4.28 -5.91
CA LEU A 54 0.88 4.82 -7.01
C LEU A 54 1.62 5.95 -7.72
N GLU A 55 1.12 6.31 -8.90
CA GLU A 55 1.57 7.49 -9.63
C GLU A 55 1.28 8.77 -8.84
N ALA A 56 2.26 9.67 -8.79
CA ALA A 56 2.14 10.98 -8.15
C ALA A 56 1.03 11.82 -8.78
N SER A 57 0.81 11.69 -10.08
CA SER A 57 -0.28 12.36 -10.82
C SER A 57 -1.66 11.87 -10.38
N ALA A 58 -1.80 10.58 -10.06
CA ALA A 58 -3.04 10.01 -9.55
C ALA A 58 -3.33 10.52 -8.13
N LEU A 59 -2.31 10.63 -7.27
CA LEU A 59 -2.49 11.23 -5.93
C LEU A 59 -2.87 12.72 -6.04
N ALA A 60 -2.18 13.48 -6.88
CA ALA A 60 -2.48 14.90 -7.09
C ALA A 60 -3.92 15.10 -7.59
N SER A 61 -4.41 14.22 -8.46
CA SER A 61 -5.79 14.26 -8.96
C SER A 61 -6.82 13.98 -7.83
N LEU A 62 -6.50 13.05 -6.92
CA LEU A 62 -7.31 12.79 -5.73
C LEU A 62 -7.32 14.00 -4.79
N GLU A 63 -6.16 14.58 -4.49
CA GLU A 63 -6.03 15.78 -3.64
C GLU A 63 -6.86 16.95 -4.19
N GLN A 64 -6.80 17.19 -5.50
CA GLN A 64 -7.62 18.21 -6.17
C GLN A 64 -9.12 17.92 -6.05
N ALA A 65 -9.54 16.66 -6.17
CA ALA A 65 -10.94 16.27 -5.99
C ALA A 65 -11.41 16.51 -4.54
N VAL A 66 -10.60 16.10 -3.56
CA VAL A 66 -10.85 16.30 -2.13
C VAL A 66 -11.01 17.77 -1.79
N GLN A 67 -10.10 18.62 -2.27
CA GLN A 67 -10.15 20.07 -2.08
C GLN A 67 -11.42 20.69 -2.66
N ARG A 68 -11.79 20.32 -3.90
CA ARG A 68 -13.01 20.82 -4.56
C ARG A 68 -14.27 20.46 -3.79
N LEU A 69 -14.31 19.25 -3.22
CA LEU A 69 -15.44 18.75 -2.45
C LEU A 69 -15.43 19.19 -0.97
N ARG A 70 -14.37 19.90 -0.54
CA ARG A 70 -14.16 20.33 0.86
C ARG A 70 -14.25 19.16 1.86
N LEU A 71 -13.77 17.99 1.44
CA LEU A 71 -13.72 16.83 2.32
C LEU A 71 -12.52 16.94 3.26
N ASP A 72 -12.77 16.70 4.55
CA ASP A 72 -11.70 16.55 5.55
C ASP A 72 -11.19 15.10 5.51
N VAL A 73 -10.23 14.83 4.63
CA VAL A 73 -9.64 13.50 4.47
C VAL A 73 -8.50 13.32 5.46
N ARG A 74 -8.69 12.43 6.43
CA ARG A 74 -7.68 12.12 7.46
C ARG A 74 -6.63 11.13 7.00
N GLU A 75 -7.02 10.19 6.16
CA GLU A 75 -6.13 9.15 5.65
C GLU A 75 -6.58 8.66 4.28
N VAL A 76 -5.60 8.19 3.50
CA VAL A 76 -5.82 7.45 2.26
C VAL A 76 -5.13 6.10 2.44
N GLN A 77 -5.87 5.03 2.23
CA GLN A 77 -5.37 3.66 2.39
C GLN A 77 -5.72 2.82 1.15
N ALA A 78 -4.92 1.79 0.89
CA ALA A 78 -5.20 0.88 -0.21
C ALA A 78 -6.51 0.11 0.05
N ALA A 79 -7.34 -0.02 -0.99
CA ALA A 79 -8.69 -0.57 -0.89
C ALA A 79 -8.80 -1.92 -0.15
N PRO A 80 -7.88 -2.90 -0.29
CA PRO A 80 -7.96 -4.13 0.48
C PRO A 80 -7.99 -3.95 1.99
N PHE A 81 -7.40 -2.89 2.54
CA PHE A 81 -7.41 -2.62 3.99
C PHE A 81 -8.77 -2.13 4.50
N LEU A 82 -9.71 -1.81 3.61
CA LEU A 82 -11.11 -1.53 3.93
C LEU A 82 -11.96 -2.80 4.05
N LEU A 83 -11.48 -3.96 3.57
CA LEU A 83 -12.17 -5.23 3.76
C LEU A 83 -12.23 -5.59 5.25
N PRO A 84 -13.28 -6.27 5.74
CA PRO A 84 -13.35 -6.74 7.11
C PRO A 84 -12.09 -7.50 7.56
N LEU A 85 -11.64 -7.25 8.79
CA LEU A 85 -10.57 -8.05 9.40
C LEU A 85 -11.19 -9.27 10.09
N ARG A 86 -10.60 -10.44 9.87
CA ARG A 86 -10.95 -11.69 10.55
C ARG A 86 -9.68 -12.33 11.11
N ASP A 87 -9.75 -12.81 12.34
CA ASP A 87 -8.61 -13.45 13.01
C ASP A 87 -8.38 -14.89 12.51
N ASP A 88 -9.42 -15.51 11.94
CA ASP A 88 -9.47 -16.92 11.55
C ASP A 88 -9.45 -17.17 10.04
N ALA A 89 -9.52 -16.12 9.22
CA ALA A 89 -9.68 -16.25 7.78
C ALA A 89 -9.15 -15.03 7.03
N TRP A 90 -8.80 -15.24 5.76
CA TRP A 90 -8.60 -14.13 4.83
C TRP A 90 -9.95 -13.67 4.28
N VAL A 91 -10.06 -12.37 4.01
CA VAL A 91 -11.24 -11.78 3.39
C VAL A 91 -10.89 -11.32 1.99
N ALA A 92 -11.68 -11.73 1.01
CA ALA A 92 -11.51 -11.37 -0.39
C ALA A 92 -12.74 -10.65 -0.92
N GLY A 93 -12.52 -9.77 -1.90
CA GLY A 93 -13.59 -9.12 -2.66
C GLY A 93 -13.09 -8.79 -4.06
N GLU A 94 -14.01 -8.71 -5.02
CA GLU A 94 -13.70 -8.25 -6.37
C GLU A 94 -14.07 -6.77 -6.49
N TRP A 95 -13.18 -5.99 -7.11
CA TRP A 95 -13.44 -4.60 -7.43
C TRP A 95 -12.71 -4.21 -8.71
N ASP A 96 -13.45 -3.70 -9.69
CA ASP A 96 -12.90 -3.09 -10.91
C ASP A 96 -11.86 -3.99 -11.63
N GLY A 97 -12.22 -5.26 -11.86
CA GLY A 97 -11.32 -6.23 -12.50
C GLY A 97 -10.14 -6.68 -11.64
N HIS A 98 -10.15 -6.38 -10.33
CA HIS A 98 -9.11 -6.80 -9.39
C HIS A 98 -9.70 -7.65 -8.26
N LEU A 99 -8.96 -8.68 -7.86
CA LEU A 99 -9.13 -9.37 -6.60
C LEU A 99 -8.40 -8.60 -5.50
N LEU A 100 -9.15 -8.14 -4.50
CA LEU A 100 -8.66 -7.55 -3.28
C LEU A 100 -8.64 -8.62 -2.20
N LEU A 101 -7.52 -8.76 -1.49
CA LEU A 101 -7.38 -9.75 -0.41
C LEU A 101 -6.79 -9.08 0.84
N ARG A 102 -7.47 -9.20 1.97
CA ARG A 102 -6.95 -8.81 3.30
C ARG A 102 -6.62 -10.05 4.11
N ARG A 103 -5.37 -10.15 4.55
CA ARG A 103 -4.85 -11.28 5.34
C ARG A 103 -4.66 -10.93 6.80
N SER A 104 -4.35 -9.67 7.11
CA SER A 104 -4.20 -9.17 8.48
C SER A 104 -4.46 -7.66 8.57
N LEU A 105 -4.14 -7.07 9.73
CA LEU A 105 -4.18 -5.62 9.91
C LEU A 105 -3.22 -4.87 8.97
N SER A 106 -2.05 -5.44 8.66
CA SER A 106 -0.97 -4.81 7.89
C SER A 106 -0.57 -5.57 6.62
N ASP A 107 -1.29 -6.63 6.28
CA ASP A 107 -1.01 -7.50 5.15
C ASP A 107 -2.21 -7.65 4.21
N ALA A 108 -2.01 -7.22 2.96
CA ALA A 108 -3.02 -7.28 1.93
C ALA A 108 -2.40 -7.40 0.53
N VAL A 109 -3.21 -7.84 -0.42
CA VAL A 109 -2.82 -8.07 -1.83
C VAL A 109 -3.87 -7.47 -2.75
N VAL A 110 -3.40 -6.89 -3.86
CA VAL A 110 -4.22 -6.54 -5.02
C VAL A 110 -3.70 -7.38 -6.19
N HIS A 111 -4.58 -8.14 -6.83
CA HIS A 111 -4.23 -8.98 -7.97
C HIS A 111 -5.18 -8.69 -9.13
N PRO A 112 -4.70 -8.38 -10.35
CA PRO A 112 -5.59 -8.28 -11.51
C PRO A 112 -6.26 -9.64 -11.78
N LEU A 113 -7.53 -9.60 -12.17
CA LEU A 113 -8.22 -10.77 -12.68
C LEU A 113 -7.84 -11.01 -14.16
N PRO A 114 -7.83 -12.27 -14.61
CA PRO A 114 -7.50 -12.65 -15.99
C PRO A 114 -8.54 -12.17 -17.01
#